data_AF-A0A659QW95-F1
#
_entry.id   AF-A0A659QW95-F1
#
_cell.length_a   1.000
_cell.length_b   1.000
_cell.length_c   1.000
_cell.angle_alpha   90.00
_cell.angle_beta   90.00
_cell.angle_gamma   90.00
#
_symmetry.space_group_name_H-M   'P 1'
#
loop_
_entity.id
_entity.type
_entity.pdbx_description
1 polymer ?
#
loop_
_entity_poly.entity_id
_entity_poly.type
_entity_poly.pdbx_seq_one_letter_code
_entity_poly.pdbx_strand_id
1 'polypeptide(L)'
;MTNSASQATRAPFEHSLGIIRQASIEILLLLGIHTTEGKEPRWFMEQLEQARLNLGGWGAVAKKLRINDAQLSQFMLQLRHLQQHVPQYDSGQEVSENQLLAALRFVTSLEHLRQQQPLLTYQTELEEPDQEAHLEAQRQLRAIELTLKALIARAWPDRASLNHYLKQHFGP
;
A
#
# COMPACT_ATOMS: atom_id res chain seq x y z
N MET A 1 2.07 21.99 -22.57
CA MET A 1 2.24 22.13 -21.09
C MET A 1 1.53 20.99 -20.33
N THR A 2 1.51 19.76 -20.86
CA THR A 2 0.76 18.61 -20.30
C THR A 2 1.65 17.46 -19.79
N ASN A 3 2.97 17.53 -19.93
CA ASN A 3 3.89 16.44 -19.56
C ASN A 3 4.23 16.36 -18.06
N SER A 4 4.12 17.47 -17.32
CA SER A 4 4.64 17.53 -15.94
C SER A 4 3.77 16.76 -14.94
N ALA A 5 2.44 16.77 -15.10
CA ALA A 5 1.52 16.08 -14.20
C ALA A 5 1.53 14.55 -14.41
N SER A 6 1.56 14.11 -15.67
CA SER A 6 1.63 12.68 -16.02
C SER A 6 2.97 12.05 -15.62
N GLN A 7 4.06 12.80 -15.70
CA GLN A 7 5.37 12.36 -15.17
C GLN A 7 5.38 12.30 -13.64
N ALA A 8 4.70 13.23 -12.96
CA ALA A 8 4.62 13.26 -11.51
C ALA A 8 3.88 12.05 -10.91
N THR A 9 2.93 11.43 -11.63
CA THR A 9 2.25 10.20 -11.19
C THR A 9 2.95 8.92 -11.66
N ARG A 10 3.61 8.95 -12.82
CA ARG A 10 4.24 7.76 -13.40
C ARG A 10 5.47 7.28 -12.62
N ALA A 11 6.40 8.17 -12.30
CA ALA A 11 7.61 7.80 -11.55
C ALA A 11 7.32 7.13 -10.20
N PRO A 12 6.47 7.68 -9.31
CA PRO A 12 6.15 7.03 -8.04
C PRO A 12 5.37 5.72 -8.23
N PHE A 13 4.62 5.57 -9.32
CA PHE A 13 3.94 4.31 -9.63
C PHE A 13 4.91 3.22 -10.08
N GLU A 14 5.82 3.53 -11.01
CA GLU A 14 6.86 2.60 -11.47
C GLU A 14 7.74 2.15 -10.28
N HIS A 15 8.09 3.08 -9.39
CA HIS A 15 8.80 2.76 -8.14
C HIS A 15 7.99 1.83 -7.23
N SER A 16 6.71 2.14 -7.01
CA SER A 16 5.82 1.30 -6.21
C SER A 16 5.73 -0.12 -6.78
N LEU A 17 5.63 -0.27 -8.11
CA LEU A 17 5.67 -1.58 -8.76
C LEU A 17 7.01 -2.29 -8.55
N GLY A 18 8.13 -1.56 -8.58
CA GLY A 18 9.46 -2.10 -8.25
C GLY A 18 9.51 -2.69 -6.84
N ILE A 19 9.03 -1.94 -5.83
CA ILE A 19 8.91 -2.42 -4.45
C ILE A 19 8.06 -3.70 -4.38
N ILE A 20 6.90 -3.70 -5.05
CA ILE A 20 5.97 -4.83 -5.04
C ILE A 20 6.63 -6.07 -5.66
N ARG A 21 7.35 -5.92 -6.77
CA ARG A 21 8.11 -7.01 -7.40
C ARG A 21 9.17 -7.57 -6.46
N GLN A 22 9.97 -6.71 -5.83
CA GLN A 22 11.00 -7.15 -4.89
C GLN A 22 10.39 -7.88 -3.68
N ALA A 23 9.36 -7.29 -3.07
CA ALA A 23 8.69 -7.90 -1.93
C ALA A 23 8.04 -9.24 -2.30
N SER A 24 7.51 -9.39 -3.50
CA SER A 24 6.92 -10.65 -3.97
C SER A 24 7.94 -11.79 -3.95
N ILE A 25 9.18 -11.55 -4.39
CA ILE A 25 10.25 -12.58 -4.41
C ILE A 25 10.55 -13.06 -2.99
N GLU A 26 10.75 -12.12 -2.05
CA GLU A 26 11.10 -12.45 -0.67
C GLU A 26 9.97 -13.16 0.07
N ILE A 27 8.72 -12.72 -0.14
CA ILE A 27 7.53 -13.35 0.42
C ILE A 27 7.40 -14.78 -0.12
N LEU A 28 7.54 -14.98 -1.43
CA LEU A 28 7.45 -16.30 -2.05
C LEU A 28 8.56 -17.23 -1.58
N LEU A 29 9.79 -16.72 -1.45
CA LEU A 29 10.93 -17.48 -0.91
C LEU A 29 10.63 -17.98 0.51
N LEU A 30 10.08 -17.13 1.37
CA LEU A 30 9.69 -17.48 2.74
C LEU A 30 8.57 -18.53 2.79
N LEU A 31 7.68 -18.50 1.79
CA LEU A 31 6.64 -19.51 1.58
C LEU A 31 7.16 -20.82 0.95
N GLY A 32 8.44 -20.88 0.55
CA GLY A 32 9.08 -22.06 -0.03
C GLY A 32 8.99 -22.13 -1.57
N ILE A 33 8.55 -21.06 -2.22
CA ILE A 33 8.53 -20.93 -3.68
C ILE A 33 9.76 -20.16 -4.12
N HIS A 34 10.59 -20.78 -4.96
CA HIS A 34 11.82 -20.18 -5.45
C HIS A 34 11.55 -19.51 -6.80
N THR A 35 11.65 -18.19 -6.85
CA THR A 35 11.47 -17.40 -8.08
C THR A 35 12.64 -16.45 -8.24
N THR A 36 13.20 -16.37 -9.45
CA THR A 36 14.34 -15.49 -9.74
C THR A 36 13.92 -14.07 -10.11
N GLU A 37 12.64 -13.85 -10.43
CA GLU A 37 12.14 -12.55 -10.88
C GLU A 37 10.68 -12.35 -10.45
N GLY A 38 10.40 -11.18 -9.87
CA GLY A 38 9.06 -10.72 -9.53
C GLY A 38 8.39 -10.12 -10.76
N LYS A 39 7.19 -10.60 -11.08
CA LYS A 39 6.44 -10.16 -12.26
C LYS A 39 5.28 -9.24 -11.87
N GLU A 40 4.22 -9.26 -12.65
CA GLU A 40 3.03 -8.43 -12.45
C GLU A 40 2.20 -8.87 -11.23
N PRO A 41 1.34 -7.99 -10.67
CA PRO A 41 0.48 -8.32 -9.54
C PRO A 41 -0.40 -9.57 -9.74
N ARG A 42 -0.80 -9.85 -10.99
CA ARG A 42 -1.53 -11.08 -11.38
C ARG A 42 -0.73 -12.33 -11.07
N TRP A 43 0.51 -12.37 -11.54
CA TRP A 43 1.42 -13.47 -11.29
C TRP A 43 1.69 -13.67 -9.79
N PHE A 44 1.87 -12.59 -9.02
CA PHE A 44 2.13 -12.72 -7.58
C PHE A 44 1.00 -13.44 -6.84
N MET A 45 -0.26 -13.13 -7.16
CA MET A 45 -1.41 -13.84 -6.59
C MET A 45 -1.45 -15.31 -6.97
N GLU A 46 -1.18 -15.65 -8.24
CA GLU A 46 -1.13 -17.04 -8.68
C GLU A 46 -0.09 -17.83 -7.86
N GLN A 47 1.07 -17.22 -7.60
CA GLN A 47 2.10 -17.84 -6.76
C GLN A 47 1.67 -17.98 -5.29
N LEU A 48 0.92 -17.02 -4.74
CA LEU A 48 0.34 -17.16 -3.39
C LEU A 48 -0.72 -18.28 -3.33
N GLU A 49 -1.52 -18.45 -4.38
CA GLU A 49 -2.45 -19.56 -4.48
C GLU A 49 -1.73 -20.92 -4.57
N GLN A 50 -0.62 -20.98 -5.30
CA GLN A 50 0.25 -22.17 -5.31
C GLN A 50 0.86 -22.43 -3.93
N ALA A 51 1.35 -21.40 -3.24
CA ALA A 51 1.88 -21.52 -1.88
C ALA A 51 0.81 -22.07 -0.92
N ARG A 52 -0.42 -21.57 -1.04
CA ARG A 52 -1.57 -22.07 -0.27
C ARG A 52 -1.82 -23.55 -0.51
N LEU A 53 -1.80 -24.00 -1.77
CA LEU A 53 -1.97 -25.41 -2.12
C LEU A 53 -0.84 -26.27 -1.52
N ASN A 54 0.41 -25.81 -1.63
CA ASN A 54 1.59 -26.53 -1.12
C ASN A 54 1.62 -26.61 0.40
N LEU A 55 1.16 -25.57 1.09
CA LEU A 55 1.16 -25.48 2.56
C LEU A 55 -0.12 -26.05 3.21
N GLY A 56 -1.10 -26.48 2.40
CA GLY A 56 -2.35 -27.08 2.90
C GLY A 56 -3.41 -26.07 3.37
N GLY A 57 -3.27 -24.78 3.05
CA GLY A 57 -4.28 -23.76 3.31
C GLY A 57 -3.76 -22.38 3.71
N TRP A 58 -4.67 -21.40 3.77
CA TRP A 58 -4.35 -20.02 4.12
C TRP A 58 -3.83 -19.84 5.54
N GLY A 59 -4.28 -20.67 6.50
CA GLY A 59 -3.77 -20.62 7.87
C GLY A 59 -2.28 -20.96 7.98
N ALA A 60 -1.76 -21.86 7.12
CA ALA A 60 -0.33 -22.18 7.09
C ALA A 60 0.50 -21.05 6.45
N VAL A 61 -0.06 -20.40 5.42
CA VAL A 61 0.51 -19.18 4.82
C VAL A 61 0.58 -18.06 5.87
N ALA A 62 -0.52 -17.79 6.58
CA ALA A 62 -0.60 -16.78 7.64
C ALA A 62 0.44 -17.01 8.74
N LYS A 63 0.58 -18.27 9.20
CA LYS A 63 1.60 -18.66 10.20
C LYS A 63 3.02 -18.39 9.72
N LYS A 64 3.35 -18.76 8.48
CA LYS A 64 4.67 -18.46 7.91
C LYS A 64 4.91 -16.96 7.80
N LEU A 65 3.90 -16.19 7.38
CA LEU A 65 3.97 -14.73 7.28
C LEU A 65 3.85 -14.00 8.61
N ARG A 66 3.62 -14.70 9.73
CA ARG A 66 3.41 -14.13 11.07
C ARG A 66 2.28 -13.09 11.15
N ILE A 67 1.21 -13.32 10.40
CA ILE A 67 0.01 -12.48 10.40
C ILE A 67 -1.22 -13.29 10.80
N ASN A 68 -2.27 -12.63 11.27
CA ASN A 68 -3.55 -13.26 11.60
C ASN A 68 -4.47 -13.35 10.37
N ASP A 69 -5.60 -14.06 10.50
CA ASP A 69 -6.53 -14.31 9.39
C ASP A 69 -7.16 -13.01 8.84
N ALA A 70 -7.40 -12.01 9.70
CA ALA A 70 -7.96 -10.71 9.28
C ALA A 70 -6.93 -9.91 8.48
N GLN A 71 -5.67 -9.88 8.93
CA GLN A 71 -4.55 -9.26 8.23
C GLN A 71 -4.29 -9.94 6.89
N LEU A 72 -4.31 -11.28 6.84
CA LEU A 72 -4.17 -12.02 5.58
C LEU A 72 -5.33 -11.71 4.63
N SER A 73 -6.57 -11.69 5.11
CA SER A 73 -7.73 -11.36 4.28
C SER A 73 -7.64 -9.94 3.70
N GLN A 74 -7.21 -8.98 4.51
CA GLN A 74 -7.00 -7.59 4.08
C GLN A 74 -5.88 -7.49 3.03
N PHE A 75 -4.76 -8.18 3.26
CA PHE A 75 -3.63 -8.25 2.34
C PHE A 75 -4.07 -8.79 0.97
N MET A 76 -4.80 -9.91 0.95
CA MET A 76 -5.32 -10.53 -0.27
C MET A 76 -6.33 -9.62 -0.99
N LEU A 77 -7.16 -8.88 -0.25
CA LEU A 77 -8.11 -7.91 -0.82
C LEU A 77 -7.37 -6.76 -1.52
N GLN A 78 -6.32 -6.21 -0.89
CA GLN A 78 -5.53 -5.12 -1.45
C GLN A 78 -4.76 -5.57 -2.70
N LEU A 79 -4.22 -6.80 -2.69
CA LEU A 79 -3.59 -7.38 -3.88
C LEU A 79 -4.61 -7.53 -5.03
N ARG A 80 -5.82 -8.01 -4.75
CA ARG A 80 -6.87 -8.11 -5.77
C ARG A 80 -7.27 -6.74 -6.33
N HIS A 81 -7.38 -5.73 -5.48
CA HIS A 81 -7.66 -4.36 -5.90
C HIS A 81 -6.53 -3.85 -6.82
N LEU A 82 -5.26 -4.09 -6.47
CA LEU A 82 -4.13 -3.74 -7.32
C LEU A 82 -4.23 -4.41 -8.70
N GLN A 83 -4.57 -5.70 -8.77
CA GLN A 83 -4.73 -6.42 -10.04
C GLN A 83 -5.85 -5.89 -10.93
N GLN A 84 -6.94 -5.41 -10.33
CA GLN A 84 -8.07 -4.84 -11.07
C GLN A 84 -7.67 -3.53 -11.76
N HIS A 85 -6.86 -2.71 -11.08
CA HIS A 85 -6.42 -1.43 -11.62
C HIS A 85 -5.14 -1.54 -12.47
N VAL A 86 -4.30 -2.54 -12.23
CA VAL A 86 -3.03 -2.79 -12.91
C VAL A 86 -3.00 -4.21 -13.49
N PRO A 87 -3.79 -4.45 -14.56
CA PRO A 87 -3.88 -5.77 -15.17
C PRO A 87 -2.65 -6.16 -16.00
N GLN A 88 -2.03 -5.19 -16.66
CA GLN A 88 -0.79 -5.28 -17.43
C GLN A 88 -0.21 -3.86 -17.52
N TYR A 89 1.08 -3.70 -17.27
CA TYR A 89 1.75 -2.40 -17.35
C TYR A 89 3.10 -2.54 -18.04
N ASP A 90 3.20 -1.89 -19.20
CA ASP A 90 4.47 -1.70 -19.88
C ASP A 90 5.08 -0.35 -19.49
N SER A 91 6.38 -0.33 -19.18
CA SER A 91 7.07 0.93 -18.84
C SER A 91 6.93 1.90 -20.00
N GLY A 92 6.47 3.11 -19.71
CA GLY A 92 6.13 4.09 -20.74
C GLY A 92 4.68 4.55 -20.71
N GLN A 93 3.77 3.69 -20.26
CA GLN A 93 2.34 3.96 -20.31
C GLN A 93 1.92 5.07 -19.33
N GLU A 94 0.89 5.82 -19.71
CA GLU A 94 0.26 6.80 -18.83
C GLU A 94 -0.37 6.10 -17.62
N VAL A 95 -0.16 6.69 -16.45
CA VAL A 95 -0.63 6.14 -15.18
C VAL A 95 -1.71 7.04 -14.61
N SER A 96 -2.87 6.44 -14.34
CA SER A 96 -3.96 7.12 -13.63
C SER A 96 -3.68 7.26 -12.15
N GLU A 97 -4.24 8.29 -11.50
CA GLU A 97 -4.15 8.46 -10.04
C GLU A 97 -4.68 7.25 -9.27
N ASN A 98 -5.72 6.58 -9.79
CA ASN A 98 -6.27 5.36 -9.18
C ASN A 98 -5.27 4.19 -9.19
N GLN A 99 -4.47 4.06 -10.26
CA GLN A 99 -3.41 3.05 -10.34
C GLN A 99 -2.30 3.33 -9.35
N LEU A 100 -1.86 4.59 -9.26
CA LEU A 100 -0.89 5.04 -8.26
C LEU A 100 -1.40 4.77 -6.84
N LEU A 101 -2.64 5.18 -6.53
CA LEU A 101 -3.23 4.99 -5.22
C LEU A 101 -3.36 3.50 -4.87
N ALA A 102 -3.75 2.65 -5.83
CA ALA A 102 -3.82 1.21 -5.62
C ALA A 102 -2.43 0.61 -5.32
N ALA A 103 -1.40 1.03 -6.05
CA ALA A 103 -0.02 0.59 -5.83
C ALA A 103 0.50 1.04 -4.46
N LEU A 104 0.35 2.31 -4.10
CA LEU A 104 0.77 2.86 -2.81
C LEU A 104 0.06 2.17 -1.64
N ARG A 105 -1.26 1.94 -1.73
CA ARG A 105 -2.01 1.20 -0.70
C ARG A 105 -1.47 -0.21 -0.51
N PHE A 106 -1.03 -0.86 -1.59
CA PHE A 106 -0.43 -2.18 -1.47
C PHE A 106 0.98 -2.11 -0.89
N VAL A 107 1.80 -1.12 -1.25
CA VAL A 107 3.11 -0.86 -0.62
C VAL A 107 2.97 -0.68 0.90
N THR A 108 2.02 0.12 1.39
CA THR A 108 1.76 0.26 2.83
C THR A 108 1.43 -1.08 3.50
N SER A 109 0.76 -1.97 2.77
CA SER A 109 0.39 -3.30 3.28
C SER A 109 1.61 -4.21 3.37
N LEU A 110 2.55 -4.08 2.43
CA LEU A 110 3.86 -4.72 2.49
C LEU A 110 4.68 -4.19 3.67
N GLU A 111 4.70 -2.88 3.91
CA GLU A 111 5.38 -2.31 5.08
C GLU A 111 4.89 -2.90 6.40
N HIS A 112 3.57 -3.00 6.57
CA HIS A 112 2.97 -3.66 7.72
C HIS A 112 3.36 -5.13 7.82
N LEU A 113 3.39 -5.86 6.69
CA LEU A 113 3.83 -7.26 6.66
C LEU A 113 5.29 -7.40 7.08
N ARG A 114 6.18 -6.52 6.57
CA ARG A 114 7.60 -6.48 6.94
C ARG A 114 7.81 -6.23 8.43
N GLN A 115 7.01 -5.36 9.04
CA GLN A 115 7.05 -5.12 10.49
C GLN A 115 6.73 -6.39 11.31
N GLN A 116 5.86 -7.27 10.81
CA GLN A 116 5.49 -8.51 11.50
C GLN A 116 6.47 -9.66 11.21
N GLN A 117 7.10 -9.66 10.03
CA GLN A 117 8.03 -10.71 9.59
C GLN A 117 9.43 -10.14 9.37
N PRO A 118 10.33 -10.20 10.37
CA PRO A 118 11.67 -9.60 10.31
C PRO A 118 12.61 -10.27 9.29
N LEU A 119 12.23 -11.43 8.73
CA LEU A 119 12.97 -12.08 7.64
C LEU A 119 12.78 -11.39 6.29
N LEU A 120 11.79 -10.51 6.16
CA LEU A 120 11.58 -9.69 4.97
C LEU A 120 12.46 -8.44 5.05
N THR A 121 13.26 -8.23 4.00
CA THR A 121 14.31 -7.21 3.94
C THR A 121 14.11 -6.19 2.81
N TYR A 122 13.10 -6.37 1.95
CA TYR A 122 12.80 -5.42 0.88
C TYR A 122 12.65 -3.99 1.40
N GLN A 123 13.20 -3.06 0.61
CA GLN A 123 13.16 -1.63 0.90
C GLN A 123 11.89 -1.02 0.30
N THR A 124 11.21 -0.20 1.09
CA THR A 124 10.01 0.55 0.65
C THR A 124 10.26 2.05 0.57
N GLU A 125 11.50 2.47 0.83
CA GLU A 125 11.92 3.87 0.73
C GLU A 125 11.74 4.32 -0.73
N LEU A 126 10.91 5.34 -0.90
CA LEU A 126 10.92 6.18 -2.10
C LEU A 126 12.29 6.88 -2.08
N GLU A 127 13.04 6.84 -3.20
CA GLU A 127 14.26 7.64 -3.36
C GLU A 127 14.02 9.00 -2.72
N GLU A 128 14.91 9.41 -1.80
CA GLU A 128 14.70 10.61 -0.98
C GLU A 128 14.19 11.73 -1.89
N PRO A 129 12.90 12.14 -1.78
CA PRO A 129 12.49 13.35 -2.45
C PRO A 129 13.43 14.41 -1.94
N ASP A 130 13.95 15.24 -2.86
CA ASP A 130 14.83 16.36 -2.55
C ASP A 130 14.42 16.94 -1.18
N GLN A 131 15.33 17.00 -0.20
CA GLN A 131 14.98 17.18 1.21
C GLN A 131 14.07 18.42 1.40
N GLU A 132 14.25 19.42 0.53
CA GLU A 132 13.39 20.60 0.42
C GLU A 132 11.93 20.28 0.05
N ALA A 133 11.68 19.43 -0.95
CA ALA A 133 10.36 18.96 -1.37
C ALA A 133 9.67 18.14 -0.26
N HIS A 134 10.43 17.32 0.49
CA HIS A 134 9.88 16.60 1.65
C HIS A 134 9.46 17.54 2.77
N LEU A 135 10.34 18.50 3.11
CA LEU A 135 10.04 19.52 4.13
C LEU A 135 8.87 20.41 3.72
N GLU A 136 8.71 20.70 2.44
CA GLU A 136 7.56 21.44 1.91
C GLU A 136 6.27 20.63 2.02
N ALA A 137 6.28 19.36 1.61
CA ALA A 137 5.11 18.48 1.74
C ALA A 137 4.68 18.29 3.22
N GLN A 138 5.62 18.14 4.14
CA GLN A 138 5.33 18.08 5.58
C GLN A 138 4.71 19.39 6.09
N ARG A 139 5.23 20.55 5.64
CA ARG A 139 4.66 21.86 5.98
C ARG A 139 3.23 22.00 5.44
N GLN A 140 2.96 21.54 4.23
CA GLN A 140 1.63 21.56 3.63
C GLN A 140 0.65 20.64 4.37
N LEU A 141 1.07 19.41 4.71
CA LEU A 141 0.25 18.50 5.52
C LEU A 141 -0.08 19.09 6.90
N ARG A 142 0.91 19.71 7.55
CA ARG A 142 0.70 20.43 8.82
C ARG A 142 -0.29 21.58 8.67
N ALA A 143 -0.21 22.33 7.57
CA ALA A 143 -1.15 23.42 7.29
C ALA A 143 -2.57 22.89 7.08
N ILE A 144 -2.75 21.79 6.33
CA ILE A 144 -4.05 21.13 6.14
C ILE A 144 -4.58 20.62 7.48
N GLU A 145 -3.75 19.96 8.29
CA GLU A 145 -4.12 19.45 9.61
C GLU A 145 -4.61 20.58 10.54
N LEU A 146 -3.87 21.69 10.61
CA LEU A 146 -4.24 22.86 11.42
C LEU A 146 -5.53 23.51 10.90
N THR A 147 -5.70 23.57 9.58
CA THR A 147 -6.92 24.11 8.96
C THR A 147 -8.12 23.24 9.28
N LEU A 148 -8.01 21.91 9.13
CA LEU A 148 -9.06 20.96 9.49
C LEU A 148 -9.41 21.07 10.99
N LYS A 149 -8.40 21.14 11.87
CA LYS A 149 -8.62 21.34 13.31
C LYS A 149 -9.35 22.66 13.60
N ALA A 150 -8.98 23.75 12.93
CA ALA A 150 -9.64 25.04 13.07
C ALA A 150 -11.09 25.01 12.57
N LEU A 151 -11.35 24.36 11.44
CA LEU A 151 -12.70 24.18 10.89
C LEU A 151 -13.57 23.33 11.83
N ILE A 152 -13.04 22.22 12.35
CA ILE A 152 -13.73 21.37 13.33
C ILE A 152 -14.03 22.18 14.59
N ALA A 153 -13.07 22.93 15.13
CA ALA A 153 -13.27 23.75 16.32
C ALA A 153 -14.31 24.87 16.10
N ARG A 154 -14.40 25.42 14.88
CA ARG A 154 -15.40 26.43 14.52
C ARG A 154 -16.80 25.82 14.41
N ALA A 155 -16.92 24.63 13.84
CA ALA A 155 -18.21 23.94 13.68
C ALA A 155 -18.70 23.29 14.98
N TRP A 156 -17.77 22.81 15.82
CA TRP A 156 -18.05 22.19 17.12
C TRP A 156 -17.11 22.75 18.19
N PRO A 157 -17.45 23.91 18.78
CA PRO A 157 -16.63 24.54 19.82
C PRO A 157 -16.60 23.74 21.13
N ASP A 158 -17.57 22.85 21.34
CA ASP A 158 -17.61 21.91 22.47
C ASP A 158 -17.37 20.47 22.02
N ARG A 159 -16.42 19.80 22.68
CA ARG A 159 -16.01 18.43 22.40
C ARG A 159 -17.14 17.42 22.63
N ALA A 160 -18.09 17.71 23.51
CA ALA A 160 -19.26 16.85 23.72
C ALA A 160 -20.20 16.83 22.50
N SER A 161 -20.40 17.99 21.85
CA SER A 161 -21.24 18.11 20.64
C SER A 161 -20.63 17.42 19.43
N LEU A 162 -19.31 17.52 19.25
CA LEU A 162 -18.58 16.76 18.21
C LEU A 162 -18.72 15.25 18.44
N ASN A 163 -18.50 14.78 19.67
CA ASN A 163 -18.60 13.36 20.00
C ASN A 163 -20.02 12.82 19.82
N HIS A 164 -21.05 13.61 20.15
CA HIS A 164 -22.44 13.23 19.91
C HIS A 164 -22.73 13.10 18.40
N TYR A 165 -22.30 14.07 17.60
CA TYR A 165 -22.43 14.04 16.14
C TYR A 165 -21.71 12.82 15.54
N LEU A 166 -20.47 12.57 15.95
CA LEU A 166 -19.71 11.42 15.45
C LEU A 166 -20.38 10.10 15.81
N LYS A 167 -20.88 9.95 17.06
CA LYS A 167 -21.61 8.75 17.48
C LYS A 167 -22.91 8.54 16.71
N GLN A 168 -23.64 9.62 16.39
CA GLN A 168 -24.88 9.54 15.62
C GLN A 168 -24.65 9.13 14.17
N HIS A 169 -23.55 9.58 13.55
CA HIS A 169 -23.31 9.38 12.12
C HIS A 169 -22.39 8.19 11.79
N PHE A 170 -21.54 7.76 12.73
CA PHE A 170 -20.55 6.71 12.51
C PHE A 170 -20.64 5.53 13.49
N GLY A 171 -21.57 5.57 14.45
CA GLY A 171 -21.75 4.52 15.46
C GLY A 171 -20.85 4.70 16.69
N PRO A 172 -21.06 3.88 17.74
CA PRO A 172 -20.25 3.89 18.96
C PRO A 172 -18.83 3.32 18.77
#